data_AF-A0A8J2HUU8-F1
#
_entry.id   AF-A0A8J2HUU8-F1
#
_cell.length_a   1.000
_cell.length_b   1.000
_cell.length_c   1.000
_cell.angle_alpha   90.00
_cell.angle_beta   90.00
_cell.angle_gamma   90.00
#
_symmetry.space_group_name_H-M   'P 1'
#
loop_
_entity.id
_entity.type
_entity.pdbx_description
1 polymer ?
#
loop_
_entity_poly.entity_id
_entity_poly.type
_entity_poly.pdbx_seq_one_letter_code
_entity_poly.pdbx_strand_id
1 'polypeptide(L)'
;MGRKVRRTGGSSISTAQVRVLSSCPPPVVERHTDAPTATLAQIRQFYSRHAPLCDGEKFLHIRFFECQKDYAVASRWTRLLGAKAKTLRQVVRSEWLRDCLEKLEPFRALWAGFQLGSFPLILSWRCRQEVEYYLSQMYEIWNAITGGDAHLCDEYTVEKLGGLAPLWSSRDRSKIETWFATRQIFPRARDPGVRAQILERVLAVQGLILTFQTFFKHVKILGPVMLPLRALFSAGELCPPRDEFSAVPRRFPSVRDILLQHRHEQPAYNDRQCLLQYSEHDEHFFECSNPGLYAYWQLCLYLLRHAHDPWKRPKETCDQAASSERPGWVIRLGQFAHRLGFESDQISSLCSQDPDLSQIRMHMLEERPSVLFSAPVDRFNAEADSRQKG
;
A
#
# COMPACT_ATOMS: atom_id res chain seq x y z
N MET A 1 13.05 89.64 10.85
CA MET A 1 11.64 90.02 11.11
C MET A 1 11.04 89.08 12.16
N GLY A 2 9.83 89.33 12.65
CA GLY A 2 9.25 88.72 13.87
C GLY A 2 9.26 87.19 13.96
N ARG A 3 8.98 86.54 15.10
CA ARG A 3 8.70 86.93 16.51
C ARG A 3 8.16 85.63 17.15
N LYS A 4 8.64 85.25 18.34
CA LYS A 4 7.92 84.44 19.37
C LYS A 4 7.54 82.98 18.98
N VAL A 5 7.38 81.99 19.87
CA VAL A 5 7.67 81.80 21.32
C VAL A 5 7.69 80.26 21.58
N ARG A 6 8.69 79.70 22.30
CA ARG A 6 8.57 79.06 23.66
C ARG A 6 7.27 78.23 23.85
N ARG A 7 7.22 76.96 24.25
CA ARG A 7 7.80 76.20 25.41
C ARG A 7 7.25 74.74 25.31
N THR A 8 7.72 73.65 25.93
CA THR A 8 8.96 73.25 26.65
C THR A 8 8.94 71.73 26.86
N GLY A 9 10.11 71.07 26.90
CA GLY A 9 10.28 69.71 27.43
C GLY A 9 10.19 68.59 26.38
N GLY A 10 10.93 67.48 26.51
CA GLY A 10 11.93 67.18 27.53
C GLY A 10 12.09 65.69 27.82
N SER A 11 13.18 65.12 27.33
CA SER A 11 13.78 63.84 27.75
C SER A 11 13.15 62.51 27.29
N SER A 12 13.98 61.78 26.53
CA SER A 12 14.23 60.34 26.65
C SER A 12 13.12 59.33 26.34
N ILE A 13 13.17 58.84 25.10
CA ILE A 13 12.46 57.65 24.63
C ILE A 13 13.06 56.40 25.31
N SER A 14 12.24 55.66 26.05
CA SER A 14 12.52 54.28 26.46
C SER A 14 11.63 53.31 25.68
N THR A 15 12.17 52.14 25.35
CA THR A 15 11.54 51.09 24.56
C THR A 15 10.15 50.68 25.07
N ALA A 16 9.14 50.73 24.19
CA ALA A 16 7.82 50.19 24.43
C ALA A 16 7.40 49.27 23.28
N GLN A 17 7.10 48.00 23.59
CA GLN A 17 6.46 47.07 22.66
C GLN A 17 5.00 47.46 22.47
N VAL A 18 4.55 47.64 21.22
CA VAL A 18 3.14 47.88 20.92
C VAL A 18 2.40 46.55 20.84
N ARG A 19 1.62 46.25 21.88
CA ARG A 19 0.52 45.28 21.80
C ARG A 19 -0.63 45.89 20.99
N VAL A 20 -1.20 45.14 20.06
CA VAL A 20 -2.55 45.40 19.53
C VAL A 20 -3.47 44.27 19.98
N LEU A 21 -4.72 44.64 20.27
CA LEU A 21 -5.68 43.89 21.06
C LEU A 21 -6.29 42.71 20.27
N SER A 22 -6.46 41.57 20.96
CA SER A 22 -7.52 40.61 20.66
C SER A 22 -8.29 40.36 21.95
N SER A 23 -9.56 40.78 21.97
CA SER A 23 -10.43 40.74 23.14
C SER A 23 -11.24 39.45 23.18
N CYS A 24 -10.86 38.52 24.06
CA CYS A 24 -11.74 37.44 24.50
C CYS A 24 -12.32 37.77 25.89
N PRO A 25 -13.62 37.48 26.14
CA PRO A 25 -14.22 37.65 27.47
C PRO A 25 -13.65 36.65 28.49
N PRO A 26 -13.79 36.91 29.81
CA PRO A 26 -13.28 36.03 30.86
C PRO A 26 -13.99 34.66 30.86
N PRO A 27 -13.35 33.60 31.41
CA PRO A 27 -13.90 32.26 31.37
C PRO A 27 -15.18 32.14 32.20
N VAL A 28 -16.24 31.67 31.56
CA VAL A 28 -17.43 31.16 32.27
C VAL A 28 -17.01 29.88 32.99
N VAL A 29 -17.44 29.75 34.25
CA VAL A 29 -17.25 28.53 35.05
C VAL A 29 -18.16 27.44 34.48
N GLU A 30 -17.69 26.72 33.47
CA GLU A 30 -18.34 25.50 33.02
C GLU A 30 -18.14 24.40 34.07
N ARG A 31 -19.28 23.89 34.55
CA ARG A 31 -19.31 22.79 35.50
C ARG A 31 -18.73 21.55 34.83
N HIS A 32 -17.68 20.99 35.42
CA HIS A 32 -17.28 19.62 35.13
C HIS A 32 -18.48 18.70 35.38
N THR A 33 -19.18 18.31 34.32
CA THR A 33 -19.98 17.08 34.34
C THR A 33 -19.00 15.92 34.27
N ASP A 34 -18.45 15.58 35.44
CA ASP A 34 -17.75 14.31 35.63
C ASP A 34 -18.72 13.19 35.25
N ALA A 35 -18.53 12.60 34.06
CA ALA A 35 -19.17 11.36 33.71
C ALA A 35 -18.82 10.36 34.83
N PRO A 36 -19.80 9.77 35.54
CA PRO A 36 -19.53 9.07 36.78
C PRO A 36 -18.41 8.05 36.58
N THR A 37 -17.43 8.01 37.49
CA THR A 37 -16.32 7.06 37.42
C THR A 37 -16.84 5.61 37.32
N ALA A 38 -18.03 5.36 37.85
CA ALA A 38 -18.82 4.14 37.68
C ALA A 38 -19.14 3.82 36.20
N THR A 39 -19.52 4.79 35.37
CA THR A 39 -19.83 4.60 33.94
C THR A 39 -18.57 4.23 33.17
N LEU A 40 -17.43 4.90 33.40
CA LEU A 40 -16.15 4.52 32.79
C LEU A 40 -15.65 3.16 33.30
N ALA A 41 -15.90 2.81 34.56
CA ALA A 41 -15.59 1.51 35.13
C ALA A 41 -16.49 0.39 34.57
N GLN A 42 -17.79 0.66 34.37
CA GLN A 42 -18.75 -0.25 33.73
C GLN A 42 -18.38 -0.47 32.26
N ILE A 43 -18.06 0.59 31.52
CA ILE A 43 -17.54 0.52 30.14
C ILE A 43 -16.27 -0.34 30.10
N ARG A 44 -15.32 -0.14 31.03
CA ARG A 44 -14.13 -1.00 31.16
C ARG A 44 -14.47 -2.46 31.51
N GLN A 45 -15.39 -2.72 32.42
CA GLN A 45 -15.84 -4.08 32.76
C GLN A 45 -16.59 -4.75 31.60
N PHE A 46 -17.29 -3.99 30.77
CA PHE A 46 -17.94 -4.45 29.55
C PHE A 46 -16.87 -4.85 28.52
N TYR A 47 -15.90 -3.98 28.22
CA TYR A 47 -14.77 -4.30 27.33
C TYR A 47 -13.88 -5.45 27.83
N SER A 48 -13.70 -5.60 29.16
CA SER A 48 -12.92 -6.70 29.74
C SER A 48 -13.57 -8.10 29.61
N ARG A 49 -14.86 -8.18 29.23
CA ARG A 49 -15.60 -9.45 29.11
C ARG A 49 -15.79 -9.93 27.68
N HIS A 50 -15.51 -9.09 26.69
CA HIS A 50 -15.61 -9.46 25.28
C HIS A 50 -14.25 -9.93 24.74
N ALA A 51 -14.27 -10.51 23.53
CA ALA A 51 -13.12 -11.14 22.87
C ALA A 51 -11.86 -10.24 22.89
N PRO A 52 -10.64 -10.82 22.90
CA PRO A 52 -9.40 -10.03 22.93
C PRO A 52 -9.39 -8.97 21.82
N LEU A 53 -9.41 -7.70 22.24
CA LEU A 53 -9.54 -6.53 21.37
C LEU A 53 -8.67 -6.65 20.12
N CYS A 54 -9.25 -6.36 18.96
CA CYS A 54 -8.61 -6.57 17.68
C CYS A 54 -7.41 -5.64 17.49
N ASP A 55 -6.57 -5.93 16.50
CA ASP A 55 -5.41 -5.08 16.20
C ASP A 55 -5.85 -3.65 15.84
N GLY A 56 -7.03 -3.48 15.25
CA GLY A 56 -7.60 -2.19 14.85
C GLY A 56 -7.99 -1.31 16.03
N GLU A 57 -8.79 -1.81 16.97
CA GLU A 57 -9.16 -1.08 18.20
C GLU A 57 -7.92 -0.63 18.98
N LYS A 58 -6.92 -1.51 19.10
CA LYS A 58 -5.64 -1.19 19.74
C LYS A 58 -4.89 -0.09 18.99
N PHE A 59 -4.79 -0.16 17.66
CA PHE A 59 -4.17 0.88 16.84
C PHE A 59 -4.87 2.23 17.05
N LEU A 60 -6.20 2.26 16.95
CA LEU A 60 -7.02 3.45 17.09
C LEU A 60 -6.87 4.10 18.47
N HIS A 61 -6.93 3.31 19.56
CA HIS A 61 -6.68 3.82 20.90
C HIS A 61 -5.28 4.41 21.06
N ILE A 62 -4.25 3.76 20.51
CA ILE A 62 -2.87 4.28 20.59
C ILE A 62 -2.79 5.64 19.88
N ARG A 63 -3.25 5.76 18.64
CA ARG A 63 -3.23 7.03 17.90
C ARG A 63 -4.03 8.12 18.62
N PHE A 64 -5.22 7.82 19.13
CA PHE A 64 -6.02 8.77 19.91
C PHE A 64 -5.24 9.35 21.10
N PHE A 65 -4.64 8.49 21.94
CA PHE A 65 -3.91 8.97 23.12
C PHE A 65 -2.57 9.64 22.76
N GLU A 66 -1.91 9.23 21.66
CA GLU A 66 -0.73 9.95 21.13
C GLU A 66 -1.09 11.37 20.65
N CYS A 67 -2.22 11.55 19.95
CA CYS A 67 -2.72 12.87 19.54
C CYS A 67 -3.07 13.76 20.73
N GLN A 68 -3.64 13.18 21.81
CA GLN A 68 -3.90 13.88 23.07
C GLN A 68 -2.63 14.11 23.93
N LYS A 69 -1.45 13.68 23.46
CA LYS A 69 -0.16 13.73 24.18
C LYS A 69 -0.14 12.92 25.50
N ASP A 70 -1.11 12.03 25.72
CA ASP A 70 -1.10 11.06 26.83
C ASP A 70 -0.31 9.81 26.43
N TYR A 71 1.01 9.99 26.38
CA TYR A 71 1.95 8.92 26.06
C TYR A 71 1.94 7.79 27.11
N ALA A 72 1.44 8.03 28.33
CA ALA A 72 1.34 7.03 29.38
C ALA A 72 0.19 6.05 29.13
N VAL A 73 -0.97 6.52 28.68
CA VAL A 73 -2.06 5.66 28.21
C VAL A 73 -1.70 4.99 26.88
N ALA A 74 -1.15 5.73 25.90
CA ALA A 74 -0.72 5.17 24.62
C ALA A 74 0.32 4.04 24.79
N SER A 75 1.28 4.20 25.72
CA SER A 75 2.26 3.17 26.06
C SER A 75 1.61 1.91 26.67
N ARG A 76 0.56 2.06 27.47
CA ARG A 76 -0.19 0.91 28.02
C ARG A 76 -0.88 0.13 26.91
N TRP A 77 -1.58 0.80 25.99
CA TRP A 77 -2.18 0.15 24.83
C TRP A 77 -1.13 -0.50 23.90
N THR A 78 0.02 0.15 23.70
CA THR A 78 1.13 -0.40 22.91
C THR A 78 1.67 -1.71 23.49
N ARG A 79 1.68 -1.86 24.83
CA ARG A 79 2.06 -3.13 25.48
C ARG A 79 1.07 -4.27 25.17
N LEU A 80 -0.22 -3.99 24.97
CA LEU A 80 -1.25 -4.97 24.60
C LEU A 80 -1.13 -5.52 23.15
N LEU A 81 -0.21 -4.97 22.35
CA LEU A 81 0.18 -5.51 21.04
C LEU A 81 1.33 -6.53 21.12
N GLY A 82 2.04 -6.61 22.26
CA GLY A 82 3.18 -7.52 22.45
C GLY A 82 4.22 -7.39 21.32
N ALA A 83 4.53 -8.50 20.66
CA ALA A 83 5.47 -8.54 19.53
C ALA A 83 5.08 -7.59 18.37
N LYS A 84 3.77 -7.37 18.13
CA LYS A 84 3.28 -6.48 17.05
C LYS A 84 3.57 -4.99 17.31
N ALA A 85 4.02 -4.60 18.51
CA ALA A 85 4.47 -3.23 18.78
C ALA A 85 5.68 -2.81 17.91
N LYS A 86 6.51 -3.76 17.45
CA LYS A 86 7.56 -3.47 16.44
C LYS A 86 6.95 -3.05 15.11
N THR A 87 5.91 -3.77 14.68
CA THR A 87 5.17 -3.49 13.44
C THR A 87 4.42 -2.17 13.50
N LEU A 88 3.78 -1.84 14.64
CA LEU A 88 3.16 -0.53 14.85
C LEU A 88 4.15 0.60 14.56
N ARG A 89 5.37 0.52 15.11
CA ARG A 89 6.41 1.53 14.88
C ARG A 89 6.85 1.61 13.42
N GLN A 90 6.84 0.50 12.67
CA GLN A 90 7.11 0.53 11.22
C GLN A 90 5.99 1.25 10.46
N VAL A 91 4.74 0.96 10.79
CA VAL A 91 3.55 1.60 10.18
C VAL A 91 3.52 3.11 10.49
N VAL A 92 3.66 3.51 11.76
CA VAL A 92 3.59 4.93 12.19
C VAL A 92 4.78 5.76 11.66
N ARG A 93 5.95 5.15 11.45
CA ARG A 93 7.11 5.81 10.80
C ARG A 93 6.97 5.96 9.28
N SER A 94 6.02 5.27 8.67
CA SER A 94 5.78 5.31 7.24
C SER A 94 4.70 6.35 6.94
N GLU A 95 5.08 7.62 6.79
CA GLU A 95 4.17 8.78 6.72
C GLU A 95 2.97 8.54 5.77
N TRP A 96 3.22 8.21 4.51
CA TRP A 96 2.16 7.91 3.52
C TRP A 96 1.15 6.84 3.99
N LEU A 97 1.61 5.83 4.75
CA LEU A 97 0.77 4.74 5.24
C LEU A 97 0.02 5.15 6.50
N ARG A 98 0.67 5.87 7.42
CA ARG A 98 0.03 6.50 8.57
C ARG A 98 -1.12 7.39 8.09
N ASP A 99 -0.86 8.26 7.12
CA ASP A 99 -1.81 9.25 6.62
C ASP A 99 -3.02 8.56 5.94
N CYS A 100 -2.78 7.50 5.15
CA CYS A 100 -3.85 6.67 4.58
C CYS A 100 -4.72 6.00 5.67
N LEU A 101 -4.09 5.48 6.73
CA LEU A 101 -4.79 4.82 7.82
C LEU A 101 -5.55 5.81 8.71
N GLU A 102 -5.01 7.01 8.93
CA GLU A 102 -5.69 8.09 9.67
C GLU A 102 -6.88 8.65 8.88
N LYS A 103 -6.79 8.75 7.55
CA LYS A 103 -7.95 9.07 6.69
C LYS A 103 -9.12 8.07 6.88
N LEU A 104 -8.81 6.81 7.16
CA LEU A 104 -9.76 5.73 7.43
C LEU A 104 -10.25 5.66 8.89
N GLU A 105 -9.74 6.53 9.78
CA GLU A 105 -10.11 6.55 11.20
C GLU A 105 -11.64 6.68 11.45
N PRO A 106 -12.40 7.56 10.76
CA PRO A 106 -13.82 7.76 11.05
C PRO A 106 -14.67 6.49 10.91
N PHE A 107 -14.31 5.62 9.95
CA PHE A 107 -15.02 4.38 9.62
C PHE A 107 -14.66 3.23 10.57
N ARG A 108 -14.91 3.43 11.87
CA ARG A 108 -14.55 2.50 12.96
C ARG A 108 -14.92 1.04 12.67
N ALA A 109 -16.09 0.80 12.06
CA ALA A 109 -16.56 -0.53 11.68
C ALA A 109 -15.59 -1.33 10.77
N LEU A 110 -14.77 -0.66 9.95
CA LEU A 110 -13.76 -1.33 9.12
C LEU A 110 -12.67 -2.00 9.95
N TRP A 111 -12.32 -1.40 11.09
CA TRP A 111 -11.12 -1.74 11.86
C TRP A 111 -11.21 -3.10 12.56
N ALA A 112 -12.39 -3.69 12.69
CA ALA A 112 -12.57 -5.08 13.07
C ALA A 112 -11.82 -6.06 12.13
N GLY A 113 -11.67 -5.69 10.86
CA GLY A 113 -10.87 -6.45 9.88
C GLY A 113 -9.37 -6.12 9.84
N PHE A 114 -8.88 -5.20 10.68
CA PHE A 114 -7.49 -4.73 10.63
C PHE A 114 -6.52 -5.80 11.17
N GLN A 115 -5.43 -6.06 10.43
CA GLN A 115 -4.40 -7.04 10.78
C GLN A 115 -3.03 -6.38 10.79
N LEU A 116 -2.62 -5.86 11.94
CA LEU A 116 -1.35 -5.14 12.06
C LEU A 116 -0.16 -6.05 11.69
N GLY A 117 -0.23 -7.34 12.03
CA GLY A 117 0.83 -8.32 11.77
C GLY A 117 1.21 -8.50 10.29
N SER A 118 0.35 -8.12 9.34
CA SER A 118 0.58 -8.27 7.89
C SER A 118 1.53 -7.22 7.30
N PHE A 119 1.66 -6.05 7.95
CA PHE A 119 2.39 -4.91 7.38
C PHE A 119 3.91 -5.08 7.15
N PRO A 120 4.70 -5.85 7.94
CA PRO A 120 6.14 -6.00 7.67
C PRO A 120 6.37 -6.66 6.31
N LEU A 121 5.50 -7.62 5.95
CA LEU A 121 5.53 -8.29 4.67
C LEU A 121 5.09 -7.35 3.54
N ILE A 122 3.97 -6.63 3.70
CA ILE A 122 3.48 -5.65 2.71
C ILE A 122 4.52 -4.56 2.42
N LEU A 123 5.14 -3.98 3.46
CA LEU A 123 6.18 -2.98 3.33
C LEU A 123 7.45 -3.54 2.67
N SER A 124 7.79 -4.81 2.92
CA SER A 124 8.93 -5.47 2.28
C SER A 124 8.76 -5.65 0.76
N TRP A 125 7.52 -5.67 0.25
CA TRP A 125 7.21 -5.79 -1.18
C TRP A 125 7.42 -4.51 -1.98
N ARG A 126 7.58 -3.34 -1.34
CA ARG A 126 7.86 -2.06 -2.03
C ARG A 126 6.80 -1.70 -3.10
N CYS A 127 5.53 -1.95 -2.83
CA CYS A 127 4.38 -1.60 -3.69
C CYS A 127 3.53 -0.49 -3.04
N ARG A 128 4.14 0.68 -2.83
CA ARG A 128 3.51 1.81 -2.12
C ARG A 128 2.23 2.24 -2.83
N GLN A 129 2.33 2.53 -4.13
CA GLN A 129 1.28 3.12 -4.96
C GLN A 129 0.04 2.24 -4.98
N GLU A 130 0.22 0.92 -5.07
CA GLU A 130 -0.86 -0.06 -5.14
C GLU A 130 -1.61 -0.16 -3.80
N VAL A 131 -0.88 -0.11 -2.68
CA VAL A 131 -1.45 -0.11 -1.32
C VAL A 131 -2.14 1.22 -1.01
N GLU A 132 -1.49 2.34 -1.33
CA GLU A 132 -1.99 3.71 -1.15
C GLU A 132 -3.27 3.94 -1.96
N TYR A 133 -3.31 3.49 -3.22
CA TYR A 133 -4.51 3.50 -4.05
C TYR A 133 -5.63 2.64 -3.46
N TYR A 134 -5.34 1.41 -3.01
CA TYR A 134 -6.34 0.53 -2.40
C TYR A 134 -6.98 1.15 -1.14
N LEU A 135 -6.16 1.67 -0.23
CA LEU A 135 -6.63 2.30 1.01
C LEU A 135 -7.42 3.59 0.72
N SER A 136 -7.00 4.36 -0.28
CA SER A 136 -7.72 5.56 -0.74
C SER A 136 -9.09 5.20 -1.33
N GLN A 137 -9.15 4.23 -2.26
CA GLN A 137 -10.40 3.74 -2.85
C GLN A 137 -11.34 3.17 -1.77
N MET A 138 -10.80 2.48 -0.77
CA MET A 138 -11.59 2.00 0.37
C MET A 138 -12.22 3.16 1.15
N TYR A 139 -11.47 4.24 1.41
CA TYR A 139 -12.05 5.44 2.01
C TYR A 139 -13.16 6.04 1.14
N GLU A 140 -12.91 6.26 -0.15
CA GLU A 140 -13.89 6.93 -1.03
C GLU A 140 -15.18 6.11 -1.16
N ILE A 141 -15.09 4.78 -1.23
CA ILE A 141 -16.26 3.88 -1.24
C ILE A 141 -17.10 4.04 0.03
N TRP A 142 -16.49 3.98 1.21
CA TRP A 142 -17.27 4.08 2.47
C TRP A 142 -17.79 5.48 2.72
N ASN A 143 -17.03 6.51 2.36
CA ASN A 143 -17.46 7.91 2.40
C ASN A 143 -18.67 8.17 1.48
N ALA A 144 -18.64 7.63 0.26
CA ALA A 144 -19.76 7.70 -0.66
C ALA A 144 -20.99 6.93 -0.13
N ILE A 145 -20.81 5.66 0.27
CA ILE A 145 -21.89 4.81 0.82
C ILE A 145 -22.64 5.52 1.96
N THR A 146 -21.92 6.06 2.95
CA THR A 146 -22.56 6.68 4.11
C THR A 146 -22.90 8.17 3.93
N GLY A 147 -22.47 8.79 2.82
CA GLY A 147 -22.57 10.25 2.65
C GLY A 147 -21.78 11.03 3.70
N GLY A 148 -20.63 10.49 4.12
CA GLY A 148 -19.78 11.04 5.18
C GLY A 148 -20.15 10.64 6.61
N ASP A 149 -21.37 10.19 6.89
CA ASP A 149 -21.77 9.77 8.26
C ASP A 149 -21.32 8.34 8.56
N ALA A 150 -20.06 8.20 8.93
CA ALA A 150 -19.44 6.93 9.28
C ALA A 150 -20.15 6.17 10.44
N HIS A 151 -20.94 6.86 11.28
CA HIS A 151 -21.64 6.21 12.39
C HIS A 151 -22.79 5.31 11.93
N LEU A 152 -23.33 5.50 10.73
CA LEU A 152 -24.43 4.70 10.17
C LEU A 152 -24.04 3.23 9.92
N CYS A 153 -22.74 2.96 9.76
CA CYS A 153 -22.22 1.63 9.46
C CYS A 153 -21.74 0.89 10.73
N ASP A 154 -22.02 -0.41 10.80
CA ASP A 154 -21.56 -1.33 11.83
C ASP A 154 -20.71 -2.46 11.23
N GLU A 155 -20.01 -3.18 12.10
CA GLU A 155 -19.03 -4.21 11.77
C GLU A 155 -19.67 -5.35 10.95
N TYR A 156 -20.93 -5.68 11.26
CA TYR A 156 -21.73 -6.67 10.53
C TYR A 156 -22.05 -6.21 9.10
N THR A 157 -22.44 -4.95 8.89
CA THR A 157 -22.66 -4.39 7.55
C THR A 157 -21.38 -4.41 6.73
N VAL A 158 -20.24 -4.05 7.32
CA VAL A 158 -18.92 -4.12 6.67
C VAL A 158 -18.59 -5.55 6.24
N GLU A 159 -18.81 -6.54 7.12
CA GLU A 159 -18.55 -7.95 6.81
C GLU A 159 -19.46 -8.47 5.67
N LYS A 160 -20.75 -8.13 5.69
CA LYS A 160 -21.72 -8.58 4.68
C LYS A 160 -21.49 -7.97 3.30
N LEU A 161 -21.09 -6.69 3.24
CA LEU A 161 -20.87 -5.98 1.98
C LEU A 161 -19.48 -6.24 1.41
N GLY A 162 -18.48 -6.52 2.25
CA GLY A 162 -17.08 -6.66 1.84
C GLY A 162 -16.85 -7.70 0.75
N GLY A 163 -16.34 -7.26 -0.40
CA GLY A 163 -16.05 -8.12 -1.54
C GLY A 163 -17.24 -8.43 -2.46
N LEU A 164 -18.39 -7.76 -2.29
CA LEU A 164 -19.47 -7.79 -3.28
C LEU A 164 -19.26 -6.74 -4.38
N ALA A 165 -19.70 -7.03 -5.61
CA ALA A 165 -19.60 -6.13 -6.77
C ALA A 165 -20.98 -5.70 -7.28
N PRO A 166 -21.73 -4.84 -6.56
CA PRO A 166 -23.16 -4.62 -6.79
C PRO A 166 -23.52 -4.06 -8.16
N LEU A 167 -22.68 -3.21 -8.76
CA LEU A 167 -22.96 -2.65 -10.08
C LEU A 167 -22.82 -3.67 -11.21
N TRP A 168 -21.94 -4.67 -11.05
CA TRP A 168 -21.57 -5.62 -12.11
C TRP A 168 -22.16 -7.03 -11.90
N SER A 169 -22.57 -7.37 -10.68
CA SER A 169 -23.09 -8.68 -10.29
C SER A 169 -24.55 -8.58 -9.88
N SER A 170 -25.47 -8.95 -10.77
CA SER A 170 -26.91 -9.00 -10.50
C SER A 170 -27.24 -9.86 -9.26
N ARG A 171 -26.52 -10.97 -9.08
CA ARG A 171 -26.62 -11.84 -7.90
C ARG A 171 -26.29 -11.10 -6.60
N ASP A 172 -25.25 -10.29 -6.59
CA ASP A 172 -24.81 -9.62 -5.36
C ASP A 172 -25.66 -8.36 -5.10
N ARG A 173 -26.12 -7.68 -6.15
CA ARG A 173 -27.18 -6.67 -6.09
C ARG A 173 -28.44 -7.19 -5.40
N SER A 174 -29.01 -8.31 -5.86
CA SER A 174 -30.24 -8.86 -5.27
C SER A 174 -30.07 -9.32 -3.82
N LYS A 175 -28.87 -9.80 -3.42
CA LYS A 175 -28.56 -10.06 -2.00
C LYS A 175 -28.59 -8.78 -1.16
N ILE A 176 -27.97 -7.71 -1.65
CA ILE A 176 -27.93 -6.41 -0.98
C ILE A 176 -29.33 -5.83 -0.85
N GLU A 177 -30.11 -5.81 -1.94
CA GLU A 177 -31.51 -5.38 -1.95
C GLU A 177 -32.34 -6.18 -0.93
N THR A 178 -32.12 -7.50 -0.82
CA THR A 178 -32.77 -8.37 0.18
C THR A 178 -32.37 -8.03 1.62
N TRP A 179 -31.08 -7.78 1.89
CA TRP A 179 -30.61 -7.38 3.23
C TRP A 179 -31.08 -5.98 3.62
N PHE A 180 -31.25 -5.07 2.66
CA PHE A 180 -31.94 -3.81 2.90
C PHE A 180 -33.42 -4.06 3.20
N ALA A 181 -34.17 -4.77 2.36
CA ALA A 181 -35.60 -5.03 2.57
C ALA A 181 -35.88 -5.67 3.94
N THR A 182 -35.04 -6.63 4.36
CA THR A 182 -35.13 -7.31 5.66
C THR A 182 -34.46 -6.58 6.83
N ARG A 183 -33.91 -5.37 6.60
CA ARG A 183 -33.23 -4.51 7.60
C ARG A 183 -32.06 -5.18 8.33
N GLN A 184 -31.35 -6.10 7.67
CA GLN A 184 -30.18 -6.80 8.23
C GLN A 184 -28.90 -5.94 8.25
N ILE A 185 -28.82 -4.93 7.37
CA ILE A 185 -27.65 -4.03 7.24
C ILE A 185 -28.04 -2.56 7.38
N PHE A 186 -27.06 -1.75 7.81
CA PHE A 186 -27.21 -0.38 8.30
C PHE A 186 -28.30 -0.24 9.39
N PRO A 187 -28.24 -1.00 10.50
CA PRO A 187 -29.28 -0.98 11.54
C PRO A 187 -29.38 0.36 12.29
N ARG A 188 -28.34 1.21 12.18
CA ARG A 188 -28.29 2.55 12.79
C ARG A 188 -29.00 3.61 11.92
N ALA A 189 -29.12 3.39 10.62
CA ALA A 189 -29.90 4.25 9.72
C ALA A 189 -31.39 3.94 9.88
N ARG A 190 -32.07 4.64 10.81
CA ARG A 190 -33.49 4.40 11.11
C ARG A 190 -34.46 5.09 10.15
N ASP A 191 -34.04 6.21 9.58
CA ASP A 191 -34.85 6.98 8.64
C ASP A 191 -34.99 6.23 7.29
N PRO A 192 -36.21 6.04 6.75
CA PRO A 192 -36.43 5.35 5.49
C PRO A 192 -35.80 6.04 4.28
N GLY A 193 -35.78 7.37 4.24
CA GLY A 193 -35.21 8.16 3.14
C GLY A 193 -33.69 8.07 3.11
N VAL A 194 -33.04 8.23 4.27
CA VAL A 194 -31.59 7.99 4.43
C VAL A 194 -31.24 6.57 4.02
N ARG A 195 -32.00 5.55 4.46
CA ARG A 195 -31.77 4.16 4.03
C ARG A 195 -31.92 3.94 2.53
N ALA A 196 -32.87 4.59 1.88
CA ALA A 196 -33.03 4.52 0.43
C ALA A 196 -31.82 5.13 -0.30
N GLN A 197 -31.32 6.27 0.16
CA GLN A 197 -30.10 6.89 -0.37
C GLN A 197 -28.86 6.01 -0.16
N ILE A 198 -28.69 5.38 1.01
CA ILE A 198 -27.58 4.45 1.23
C ILE A 198 -27.69 3.25 0.29
N LEU A 199 -28.89 2.67 0.11
CA LEU A 199 -29.09 1.56 -0.84
C LEU A 199 -28.67 1.97 -2.26
N GLU A 200 -29.13 3.12 -2.75
CA GLU A 200 -28.75 3.64 -4.07
C GLU A 200 -27.22 3.77 -4.20
N ARG A 201 -26.55 4.40 -3.22
CA ARG A 201 -25.10 4.60 -3.23
C ARG A 201 -24.32 3.29 -3.13
N VAL A 202 -24.78 2.33 -2.32
CA VAL A 202 -24.20 0.97 -2.27
C VAL A 202 -24.33 0.28 -3.63
N LEU A 203 -25.50 0.37 -4.28
CA LEU A 203 -25.73 -0.26 -5.58
C LEU A 203 -24.97 0.41 -6.74
N ALA A 204 -24.57 1.67 -6.57
CA ALA A 204 -23.75 2.42 -7.52
C ALA A 204 -22.22 2.16 -7.39
N VAL A 205 -21.76 1.40 -6.39
CA VAL A 205 -20.32 1.13 -6.21
C VAL A 205 -19.76 0.37 -7.41
N GLN A 206 -18.79 0.99 -8.09
CA GLN A 206 -18.06 0.41 -9.21
C GLN A 206 -17.02 -0.58 -8.69
N GLY A 207 -17.13 -1.85 -9.08
CA GLY A 207 -16.25 -2.91 -8.60
C GLY A 207 -16.57 -3.39 -7.18
N LEU A 208 -15.58 -3.96 -6.50
CA LEU A 208 -15.73 -4.60 -5.19
C LEU A 208 -15.85 -3.55 -4.07
N ILE A 209 -16.78 -3.75 -3.14
CA ILE A 209 -16.82 -2.99 -1.89
C ILE A 209 -15.60 -3.39 -1.05
N LEU A 210 -14.62 -2.49 -0.95
CA LEU A 210 -13.34 -2.75 -0.30
C LEU A 210 -13.43 -2.63 1.22
N THR A 211 -12.77 -3.53 1.94
CA THR A 211 -12.64 -3.54 3.41
C THR A 211 -11.23 -4.02 3.81
N PHE A 212 -10.80 -3.80 5.07
CA PHE A 212 -9.52 -4.35 5.54
C PHE A 212 -9.43 -5.88 5.37
N GLN A 213 -10.54 -6.61 5.55
CA GLN A 213 -10.55 -8.07 5.30
C GLN A 213 -10.25 -8.41 3.84
N THR A 214 -10.83 -7.68 2.89
CA THR A 214 -10.52 -7.86 1.46
C THR A 214 -9.08 -7.41 1.14
N PHE A 215 -8.60 -6.32 1.74
CA PHE A 215 -7.24 -5.81 1.55
C PHE A 215 -6.21 -6.87 1.91
N PHE A 216 -6.28 -7.49 3.09
CA PHE A 216 -5.31 -8.55 3.49
C PHE A 216 -5.46 -9.86 2.70
N LYS A 217 -6.56 -10.06 1.96
CA LYS A 217 -6.69 -11.15 0.97
C LYS A 217 -6.02 -10.76 -0.35
N HIS A 218 -6.38 -9.61 -0.92
CA HIS A 218 -5.93 -9.15 -2.23
C HIS A 218 -4.45 -8.74 -2.26
N VAL A 219 -3.95 -8.06 -1.22
CA VAL A 219 -2.55 -7.61 -1.16
C VAL A 219 -1.55 -8.77 -1.20
N LYS A 220 -1.95 -9.98 -0.79
CA LYS A 220 -1.12 -11.19 -0.90
C LYS A 220 -0.77 -11.56 -2.35
N ILE A 221 -1.58 -11.14 -3.32
CA ILE A 221 -1.31 -11.32 -4.75
C ILE A 221 -0.13 -10.44 -5.20
N LEU A 222 0.10 -9.29 -4.55
CA LEU A 222 1.21 -8.41 -4.90
C LEU A 222 2.57 -9.01 -4.54
N GLY A 223 2.69 -9.80 -3.48
CA GLY A 223 3.97 -10.41 -3.09
C GLY A 223 4.64 -11.26 -4.18
N PRO A 224 3.93 -12.25 -4.75
CA PRO A 224 4.39 -13.03 -5.91
C PRO A 224 4.66 -12.23 -7.18
N VAL A 225 4.19 -10.99 -7.32
CA VAL A 225 4.47 -10.11 -8.48
C VAL A 225 5.65 -9.18 -8.21
N MET A 226 5.65 -8.49 -7.07
CA MET A 226 6.62 -7.44 -6.72
C MET A 226 7.99 -7.96 -6.30
N LEU A 227 8.10 -9.26 -5.98
CA LEU A 227 9.38 -9.90 -5.71
C LEU A 227 10.11 -10.28 -7.02
N PRO A 228 9.51 -11.01 -7.98
CA PRO A 228 10.12 -11.29 -9.28
C PRO A 228 10.55 -10.05 -10.08
N LEU A 229 9.76 -8.97 -10.06
CA LEU A 229 10.11 -7.72 -10.79
C LEU A 229 11.47 -7.13 -10.36
N ARG A 230 12.00 -7.49 -9.19
CA ARG A 230 13.32 -7.04 -8.71
C ARG A 230 14.48 -7.66 -9.43
N ALA A 231 14.27 -8.71 -10.21
CA ALA A 231 15.31 -9.27 -11.05
C ALA A 231 15.65 -8.36 -12.26
N LEU A 232 14.86 -7.30 -12.50
CA LEU A 232 15.04 -6.33 -13.59
C LEU A 232 15.91 -5.12 -13.24
N PHE A 233 16.39 -5.02 -12.00
CA PHE A 233 17.21 -3.90 -11.53
C PHE A 233 18.13 -4.32 -10.37
N SER A 234 19.13 -3.49 -10.07
CA SER A 234 20.13 -3.79 -9.04
C SER A 234 19.59 -3.60 -7.61
N ALA A 235 20.23 -4.25 -6.64
CA ALA A 235 19.92 -4.05 -5.23
C ALA A 235 20.17 -2.61 -4.73
N GLY A 236 21.07 -1.87 -5.41
CA GLY A 236 21.36 -0.48 -5.11
C GLY A 236 20.18 0.46 -5.36
N GLU A 237 19.34 0.17 -6.35
CA GLU A 237 18.18 1.00 -6.70
C GLU A 237 17.03 0.86 -5.68
N LEU A 238 16.83 -0.33 -5.12
CA LEU A 238 15.88 -0.57 -4.02
C LEU A 238 16.30 0.04 -2.68
N CYS A 239 17.61 0.25 -2.52
CA CYS A 239 18.26 0.64 -1.28
C CYS A 239 19.42 1.62 -1.58
N PRO A 240 19.12 2.83 -2.11
CA PRO A 240 20.15 3.77 -2.53
C PRO A 240 21.10 4.08 -1.37
N PRO A 241 22.42 4.26 -1.65
CA PRO A 241 23.42 4.55 -0.64
C PRO A 241 23.05 5.78 0.18
N ARG A 242 23.61 5.90 1.38
CA ARG A 242 23.27 7.03 2.25
C ARG A 242 24.07 8.23 1.77
N ASP A 243 23.39 9.21 1.20
CA ASP A 243 23.94 10.56 1.15
C ASP A 243 24.05 11.06 2.59
N GLU A 244 25.28 11.28 3.04
CA GLU A 244 25.58 11.74 4.40
C GLU A 244 25.18 13.20 4.63
N PHE A 245 25.01 13.98 3.55
CA PHE A 245 24.71 15.41 3.56
C PHE A 245 23.23 15.73 3.37
N SER A 246 22.39 14.74 3.03
CA SER A 246 20.95 14.96 2.85
C SER A 246 20.23 15.08 4.20
N ALA A 247 19.67 16.26 4.46
CA ALA A 247 18.76 16.51 5.57
C ALA A 247 17.36 15.87 5.39
N VAL A 248 17.06 15.32 4.21
CA VAL A 248 15.75 14.76 3.86
C VAL A 248 15.65 13.31 4.38
N PRO A 249 14.52 12.91 5.01
CA PRO A 249 14.30 11.52 5.40
C PRO A 249 14.46 10.57 4.20
N ARG A 250 15.26 9.50 4.35
CA ARG A 250 15.54 8.53 3.28
C ARG A 250 14.25 7.87 2.80
N ARG A 251 13.72 8.34 1.66
CA ARG A 251 12.62 7.71 0.93
C ARG A 251 13.17 6.59 0.06
N PHE A 252 12.77 5.36 0.33
CA PHE A 252 13.05 4.23 -0.55
C PHE A 252 12.03 4.23 -1.70
N PRO A 253 12.45 4.08 -2.97
CA PRO A 253 11.53 3.98 -4.09
C PRO A 253 10.71 2.68 -4.04
N SER A 254 9.57 2.68 -4.71
CA SER A 254 8.79 1.47 -4.98
C SER A 254 9.34 0.73 -6.20
N VAL A 255 8.91 -0.53 -6.40
CA VAL A 255 9.20 -1.29 -7.65
C VAL A 255 8.72 -0.51 -8.87
N ARG A 256 7.55 0.12 -8.77
CA ARG A 256 6.95 0.94 -9.82
C ARG A 256 7.70 2.26 -10.04
N ASP A 257 8.22 2.90 -8.99
CA ASP A 257 9.04 4.11 -9.14
C ASP A 257 10.31 3.80 -9.94
N ILE A 258 11.01 2.70 -9.62
CA ILE A 258 12.22 2.27 -10.34
C ILE A 258 11.91 1.93 -11.81
N LEU A 259 10.89 1.11 -12.07
CA LEU A 259 10.54 0.73 -13.45
C LEU A 259 10.12 1.94 -14.30
N LEU A 260 9.38 2.90 -13.73
CA LEU A 260 8.98 4.10 -14.48
C LEU A 260 10.13 5.09 -14.71
N GLN A 261 11.16 5.10 -13.87
CA GLN A 261 12.40 5.86 -14.12
C GLN A 261 13.22 5.26 -15.27
N HIS A 262 13.16 3.95 -15.43
CA HIS A 262 13.85 3.16 -16.45
C HIS A 262 13.05 2.96 -17.75
N ARG A 263 11.99 3.73 -17.97
CA ARG A 263 11.27 3.68 -19.25
C ARG A 263 11.88 4.66 -20.23
N HIS A 264 12.23 4.19 -21.43
CA HIS A 264 12.65 5.08 -22.50
C HIS A 264 11.56 6.09 -22.88
N GLU A 265 11.90 7.38 -22.85
CA GLU A 265 11.31 8.40 -23.71
C GLU A 265 11.93 8.24 -25.11
N GLN A 266 11.44 7.28 -25.91
CA GLN A 266 11.98 7.04 -27.26
C GLN A 266 11.71 8.27 -28.16
N PRO A 267 12.73 8.97 -28.69
CA PRO A 267 12.53 10.23 -29.44
C PRO A 267 11.80 10.08 -30.78
N ALA A 268 11.59 8.84 -31.24
CA ALA A 268 11.04 8.51 -32.55
C ALA A 268 9.64 7.87 -32.51
N TYR A 269 9.10 7.59 -31.31
CA TYR A 269 7.77 6.98 -31.16
C TYR A 269 6.80 8.01 -30.57
N ASN A 270 5.54 7.97 -30.99
CA ASN A 270 4.51 8.81 -30.37
C ASN A 270 4.44 8.47 -28.86
N ASP A 271 4.72 9.44 -27.99
CA ASP A 271 4.75 9.31 -26.51
C ASP A 271 3.37 9.02 -25.86
N ARG A 272 2.42 8.58 -26.68
CA ARG A 272 1.08 8.12 -26.29
C ARG A 272 0.84 6.66 -26.66
N GLN A 273 1.67 6.06 -27.52
CA GLN A 273 1.49 4.67 -27.91
C GLN A 273 2.13 3.72 -26.89
N CYS A 274 1.44 2.64 -26.54
CA CYS A 274 2.01 1.55 -25.76
C CYS A 274 1.59 0.19 -26.30
N LEU A 275 2.44 -0.79 -26.04
CA LEU A 275 2.24 -2.19 -26.39
C LEU A 275 1.33 -2.86 -25.36
N LEU A 276 0.23 -3.44 -25.81
CA LEU A 276 -0.63 -4.32 -25.00
C LEU A 276 -0.53 -5.75 -25.51
N GLN A 277 -0.19 -6.69 -24.64
CA GLN A 277 -0.29 -8.11 -24.93
C GLN A 277 -1.70 -8.61 -24.55
N TYR A 278 -2.51 -8.92 -25.56
CA TYR A 278 -3.86 -9.46 -25.38
C TYR A 278 -3.82 -10.98 -25.17
N SER A 279 -2.92 -11.68 -25.86
CA SER A 279 -2.61 -13.11 -25.66
C SER A 279 -1.11 -13.34 -25.79
N GLU A 280 -0.62 -14.54 -25.46
CA GLU A 280 0.81 -14.89 -25.58
C GLU A 280 1.40 -14.69 -26.99
N HIS A 281 0.55 -14.63 -28.02
CA HIS A 281 0.92 -14.50 -29.44
C HIS A 281 0.31 -13.24 -30.10
N ASP A 282 -0.35 -12.37 -29.32
CA ASP A 282 -1.11 -11.22 -29.85
C ASP A 282 -0.76 -9.95 -29.07
N GLU A 283 0.02 -9.08 -29.71
CA GLU A 283 0.55 -7.83 -29.16
C GLU A 283 0.18 -6.67 -30.10
N HIS A 284 -0.55 -5.66 -29.59
CA HIS A 284 -1.00 -4.50 -30.37
C HIS A 284 -0.52 -3.20 -29.74
N PHE A 285 -0.18 -2.22 -30.59
CA PHE A 285 0.03 -0.84 -30.15
C PHE A 285 -1.30 -0.08 -30.11
N PHE A 286 -1.53 0.67 -29.03
CA PHE A 286 -2.70 1.55 -28.90
C PHE A 286 -2.34 2.87 -28.23
N GLU A 287 -3.13 3.91 -28.51
CA GLU A 287 -2.96 5.24 -27.91
C GLU A 287 -3.56 5.30 -26.51
N CYS A 288 -2.80 5.89 -25.58
CA CYS A 288 -3.15 6.01 -24.17
C CYS A 288 -2.50 7.25 -23.55
N SER A 289 -3.01 7.68 -22.40
CA SER A 289 -2.53 8.89 -21.71
C SER A 289 -1.31 8.65 -20.81
N ASN A 290 -0.92 7.40 -20.54
CA ASN A 290 0.20 7.07 -19.65
C ASN A 290 0.82 5.71 -20.06
N PRO A 291 1.64 5.67 -21.12
CA PRO A 291 2.14 4.42 -21.69
C PRO A 291 3.04 3.63 -20.73
N GLY A 292 3.76 4.32 -19.83
CA GLY A 292 4.56 3.64 -18.78
C GLY A 292 3.73 2.91 -17.75
N LEU A 293 2.54 3.42 -17.40
CA LEU A 293 1.63 2.73 -16.48
C LEU A 293 1.04 1.46 -17.11
N TYR A 294 0.65 1.50 -18.37
CA TYR A 294 0.18 0.31 -19.09
C TYR A 294 1.29 -0.73 -19.24
N ALA A 295 2.52 -0.32 -19.59
CA ALA A 295 3.69 -1.19 -19.61
C ALA A 295 3.96 -1.86 -18.24
N TYR A 296 3.89 -1.10 -17.15
CA TYR A 296 4.03 -1.65 -15.80
C TYR A 296 2.92 -2.67 -15.45
N TRP A 297 1.66 -2.39 -15.85
CA TRP A 297 0.56 -3.33 -15.67
C TRP A 297 0.74 -4.60 -16.52
N GLN A 298 1.25 -4.49 -17.73
CA GLN A 298 1.58 -5.65 -18.59
C GLN A 298 2.62 -6.55 -17.93
N LEU A 299 3.70 -6.00 -17.34
CA LEU A 299 4.66 -6.78 -16.53
C LEU A 299 3.98 -7.50 -15.35
N CYS A 300 3.07 -6.82 -14.64
CA CYS A 300 2.34 -7.42 -13.53
C CYS A 300 1.41 -8.55 -13.98
N LEU A 301 0.71 -8.38 -15.10
CA LEU A 301 -0.20 -9.38 -15.68
C LEU A 301 0.56 -10.59 -16.25
N TYR A 302 1.71 -10.36 -16.89
CA TYR A 302 2.62 -11.42 -17.35
C TYR A 302 3.05 -12.30 -16.19
N LEU A 303 3.51 -11.70 -15.07
CA LEU A 303 3.87 -12.46 -13.88
C LEU A 303 2.68 -13.21 -13.26
N LEU A 304 1.47 -12.65 -13.29
CA LEU A 304 0.27 -13.37 -12.84
C LEU A 304 -0.12 -14.54 -13.75
N ARG A 305 0.17 -14.46 -15.06
CA ARG A 305 -0.06 -15.55 -16.02
C ARG A 305 0.98 -16.67 -15.89
N HIS A 306 2.24 -16.31 -15.70
CA HIS A 306 3.38 -17.25 -15.68
C HIS A 306 3.85 -17.62 -14.25
N ALA A 307 3.12 -17.22 -13.20
CA ALA A 307 3.36 -17.68 -11.83
C ALA A 307 2.97 -19.16 -11.65
N HIS A 308 3.85 -20.06 -12.09
CA HIS A 308 3.75 -21.48 -11.80
C HIS A 308 3.82 -21.70 -10.28
N ASP A 309 2.70 -22.14 -9.70
CA ASP A 309 2.53 -22.54 -8.30
C ASP A 309 2.99 -21.47 -7.26
N PRO A 310 2.19 -20.40 -7.03
CA PRO A 310 2.59 -19.15 -6.33
C PRO A 310 2.99 -19.27 -4.85
N TRP A 311 3.09 -20.50 -4.32
CA TRP A 311 3.46 -20.81 -2.93
C TRP A 311 4.81 -21.54 -2.82
N LYS A 312 5.36 -22.04 -3.94
CA LYS A 312 6.73 -22.55 -4.00
C LYS A 312 7.66 -21.45 -4.47
N ARG A 313 8.20 -20.67 -3.52
CA ARG A 313 9.57 -20.19 -3.74
C ARG A 313 10.42 -21.43 -3.99
N PRO A 314 11.25 -21.49 -5.04
CA PRO A 314 12.44 -22.31 -4.98
C PRO A 314 13.12 -21.99 -3.65
N LYS A 315 13.49 -23.01 -2.87
CA LYS A 315 14.47 -22.77 -1.81
C LYS A 315 15.73 -22.37 -2.56
N GLU A 316 16.05 -21.08 -2.52
CA GLU A 316 17.40 -20.59 -2.77
C GLU A 316 18.29 -21.30 -1.74
N THR A 317 18.84 -22.46 -2.13
CA THR A 317 19.98 -23.04 -1.44
C THR A 317 21.14 -22.06 -1.57
N CYS A 318 22.02 -22.04 -0.57
CA CYS A 318 23.14 -21.10 -0.52
C CYS A 318 23.99 -21.13 -1.80
N ASP A 319 23.99 -22.28 -2.48
CA ASP A 319 24.73 -22.59 -3.70
C ASP A 319 24.17 -21.89 -4.96
N GLN A 320 22.86 -21.60 -5.02
CA GLN A 320 22.27 -20.88 -6.17
C GLN A 320 22.74 -19.42 -6.26
N ALA A 321 23.13 -18.81 -5.14
CA ALA A 321 23.69 -17.45 -5.10
C ALA A 321 25.11 -17.36 -5.69
N ALA A 322 25.78 -18.50 -5.91
CA ALA A 322 27.09 -18.58 -6.56
C ALA A 322 27.00 -18.91 -8.06
N SER A 323 25.81 -19.23 -8.58
CA SER A 323 25.59 -19.49 -10.01
C SER A 323 25.53 -18.18 -10.80
N SER A 324 26.23 -18.13 -11.93
CA SER A 324 26.07 -17.05 -12.92
C SER A 324 24.85 -17.25 -13.83
N GLU A 325 24.32 -18.48 -13.90
CA GLU A 325 23.12 -18.81 -14.69
C GLU A 325 21.86 -18.21 -14.03
N ARG A 326 21.00 -17.57 -14.84
CA ARG A 326 19.74 -16.98 -14.41
C ARG A 326 18.58 -17.89 -14.83
N PRO A 327 17.57 -18.17 -13.98
CA PRO A 327 16.44 -19.00 -14.39
C PRO A 327 15.78 -18.48 -15.67
N GLY A 328 15.41 -19.38 -16.60
CA GLY A 328 14.92 -18.99 -17.93
C GLY A 328 13.67 -18.09 -17.89
N TRP A 329 12.86 -18.17 -16.83
CA TRP A 329 11.73 -17.26 -16.61
C TRP A 329 12.15 -15.81 -16.32
N VAL A 330 13.32 -15.59 -15.67
CA VAL A 330 13.89 -14.26 -15.42
C VAL A 330 14.36 -13.64 -16.73
N ILE A 331 15.04 -14.43 -17.57
CA ILE A 331 15.50 -14.01 -18.89
C ILE A 331 14.29 -13.61 -19.76
N ARG A 332 13.25 -14.45 -19.82
CA ARG A 332 11.99 -14.11 -20.52
C ARG A 332 11.29 -12.86 -19.95
N LEU A 333 11.30 -12.66 -18.63
CA LEU A 333 10.77 -11.45 -18.00
C LEU A 333 11.56 -10.20 -18.42
N GLY A 334 12.89 -10.28 -18.48
CA GLY A 334 13.76 -9.19 -18.95
C GLY A 334 13.53 -8.85 -20.42
N GLN A 335 13.46 -9.86 -21.29
CA GLN A 335 13.13 -9.71 -22.70
C GLN A 335 11.73 -9.06 -22.89
N PHE A 336 10.73 -9.46 -22.11
CA PHE A 336 9.40 -8.86 -22.16
C PHE A 336 9.39 -7.41 -21.62
N ALA A 337 10.13 -7.11 -20.55
CA ALA A 337 10.31 -5.74 -20.06
C ALA A 337 10.94 -4.83 -21.13
N HIS A 338 11.94 -5.33 -21.86
CA HIS A 338 12.55 -4.61 -22.97
C HIS A 338 11.55 -4.33 -24.11
N ARG A 339 10.73 -5.32 -24.51
CA ARG A 339 9.65 -5.11 -25.51
C ARG A 339 8.63 -4.04 -25.08
N LEU A 340 8.38 -3.90 -23.78
CA LEU A 340 7.49 -2.88 -23.21
C LEU A 340 8.14 -1.49 -23.08
N GLY A 341 9.42 -1.34 -23.44
CA GLY A 341 10.17 -0.08 -23.44
C GLY A 341 10.92 0.25 -22.15
N PHE A 342 11.14 -0.73 -21.27
CA PHE A 342 12.00 -0.59 -20.09
C PHE A 342 13.46 -0.93 -20.43
N GLU A 343 14.41 -0.13 -19.96
CA GLU A 343 15.84 -0.34 -20.13
C GLU A 343 16.58 -0.14 -18.80
N SER A 344 17.46 -1.08 -18.48
CA SER A 344 18.45 -0.98 -17.40
C SER A 344 19.62 -1.89 -17.77
N ASP A 345 20.80 -1.71 -17.17
CA ASP A 345 21.94 -2.62 -17.36
C ASP A 345 21.55 -4.08 -17.10
N GLN A 346 20.65 -4.30 -16.14
CA GLN A 346 20.15 -5.62 -15.77
C GLN A 346 19.17 -6.19 -16.81
N ILE A 347 18.31 -5.37 -17.42
CA ILE A 347 17.43 -5.77 -18.53
C ILE A 347 18.25 -6.10 -19.77
N SER A 348 19.22 -5.24 -20.13
CA SER A 348 20.11 -5.44 -21.28
C SER A 348 20.96 -6.70 -21.12
N SER A 349 21.48 -6.96 -19.92
CA SER A 349 22.19 -8.20 -19.57
C SER A 349 21.31 -9.45 -19.66
N LEU A 350 19.99 -9.35 -19.39
CA LEU A 350 19.06 -10.47 -19.59
C LEU A 350 18.72 -10.68 -21.07
N CYS A 351 18.63 -9.60 -21.85
CA CYS A 351 18.34 -9.70 -23.29
C CYS A 351 19.46 -10.37 -24.10
N SER A 352 20.71 -10.35 -23.62
CA SER A 352 21.83 -11.06 -24.25
C SER A 352 21.93 -12.56 -23.90
N GLN A 353 20.94 -13.12 -23.21
CA GLN A 353 20.92 -14.53 -22.77
C GLN A 353 19.82 -15.33 -23.49
N ASP A 354 20.09 -16.60 -23.79
CA ASP A 354 19.10 -17.56 -24.26
C ASP A 354 18.40 -18.21 -23.03
N PRO A 355 17.08 -18.08 -22.89
CA PRO A 355 16.35 -18.57 -21.72
C PRO A 355 16.26 -20.09 -21.62
N ASP A 356 16.35 -20.81 -22.75
CA ASP A 356 16.20 -22.25 -22.80
C ASP A 356 17.56 -22.95 -22.64
N LEU A 357 18.64 -22.40 -23.23
CA LEU A 357 20.01 -22.81 -22.90
C LEU A 357 20.30 -22.63 -21.41
N SER A 358 19.90 -21.50 -20.82
CA SER A 358 20.15 -21.28 -19.39
C SER A 358 19.35 -22.25 -18.51
N GLN A 359 18.10 -22.54 -18.89
CA GLN A 359 17.29 -23.56 -18.21
C GLN A 359 17.90 -24.97 -18.32
N ILE A 360 18.47 -25.34 -19.48
CA ILE A 360 19.18 -26.60 -19.71
C ILE A 360 20.44 -26.67 -18.82
N ARG A 361 21.24 -25.60 -18.77
CA ARG A 361 22.46 -25.54 -17.95
C ARG A 361 22.16 -25.63 -16.46
N MET A 362 21.11 -24.99 -15.97
CA MET A 362 20.66 -25.17 -14.58
C MET A 362 20.28 -26.64 -14.31
N HIS A 363 19.50 -27.28 -15.20
CA HIS A 363 19.14 -28.70 -15.04
C HIS A 363 20.38 -29.63 -15.05
N MET A 364 21.37 -29.33 -15.90
CA MET A 364 22.66 -30.05 -15.92
C MET A 364 23.44 -29.88 -14.61
N LEU A 365 23.39 -28.71 -13.98
CA LEU A 365 24.02 -28.46 -12.67
C LEU A 365 23.25 -29.15 -11.51
N GLU A 366 21.93 -29.34 -11.65
CA GLU A 366 21.13 -30.13 -10.71
C GLU A 366 21.39 -31.64 -10.86
N GLU A 367 21.50 -32.15 -12.08
CA GLU A 367 21.93 -33.54 -12.38
C GLU A 367 23.36 -33.83 -11.93
N ARG A 368 24.28 -32.89 -12.17
CA ARG A 368 25.71 -33.01 -11.91
C ARG A 368 26.24 -31.77 -11.18
N PRO A 369 26.08 -31.71 -9.85
CA PRO A 369 26.58 -30.58 -9.06
C PRO A 369 28.07 -30.35 -9.25
N SER A 370 28.47 -29.10 -9.49
CA SER A 370 29.86 -28.70 -9.76
C SER A 370 30.84 -29.04 -8.62
N VAL A 371 30.33 -29.23 -7.40
CA VAL A 371 31.05 -29.70 -6.21
C VAL A 371 31.51 -31.16 -6.35
N LEU A 372 30.78 -31.98 -7.12
CA LEU A 372 31.04 -33.41 -7.34
C LEU A 372 31.59 -33.72 -8.73
N PHE A 373 31.26 -32.88 -9.72
CA PHE A 373 31.62 -33.09 -11.13
C PHE A 373 32.22 -31.80 -11.71
N SER A 374 33.50 -31.86 -12.09
CA SER A 374 34.16 -30.78 -12.82
C SER A 374 34.35 -31.16 -14.29
N ALA A 375 33.78 -30.34 -15.17
CA ALA A 375 33.97 -30.43 -16.62
C ALA A 375 34.58 -29.12 -17.13
N PRO A 376 35.46 -29.15 -18.15
CA PRO A 376 35.88 -27.94 -18.85
C PRO A 376 34.67 -27.17 -19.38
N VAL A 377 34.68 -25.85 -19.25
CA VAL A 377 33.56 -24.95 -19.64
C VAL A 377 33.10 -25.21 -21.08
N ASP A 378 34.04 -25.41 -22.01
CA ASP A 378 33.75 -25.70 -23.42
C ASP A 378 32.95 -27.00 -23.61
N ARG A 379 33.25 -28.04 -22.81
CA ARG A 379 32.51 -29.32 -22.86
C ARG A 379 31.13 -29.20 -22.23
N PHE A 380 31.02 -28.44 -21.14
CA PHE A 380 29.73 -28.16 -20.50
C PHE A 380 28.79 -27.40 -21.44
N ASN A 381 29.30 -26.34 -22.09
CA ASN A 381 28.55 -25.59 -23.09
C ASN A 381 28.17 -26.45 -24.31
N ALA A 382 29.09 -27.26 -24.83
CA ALA A 382 28.81 -28.17 -25.95
C ALA A 382 27.74 -29.23 -25.59
N GLU A 383 27.73 -29.75 -24.36
CA GLU A 383 26.66 -30.67 -23.90
C GLU A 383 25.31 -29.94 -23.78
N ALA A 384 25.28 -28.69 -23.28
CA ALA A 384 24.06 -27.88 -23.23
C ALA A 384 23.50 -27.56 -24.62
N ASP A 385 24.36 -27.12 -25.54
CA ASP A 385 24.00 -26.82 -26.94
C ASP A 385 23.55 -28.08 -27.69
N SER A 386 24.07 -29.27 -27.33
CA SER A 386 23.59 -30.54 -27.85
C SER A 386 22.19 -30.86 -27.33
N ARG A 387 21.97 -30.73 -26.01
CA ARG A 387 20.66 -30.98 -25.38
C ARG A 387 19.57 -30.02 -25.87
N GLN A 388 19.91 -28.80 -26.30
CA GLN A 388 18.95 -27.86 -26.91
C GLN A 388 18.47 -28.31 -28.29
N LYS A 389 19.30 -29.03 -29.06
CA LYS A 389 19.04 -29.39 -30.46
C LYS A 389 18.30 -30.73 -30.63
N GLY A 390 18.30 -31.58 -29.61
CA GLY A 390 17.72 -32.93 -29.62
C GLY A 390 18.78 -34.01 -29.74
#